data_AF-A0A7V8U867-F1
#
_entry.id   AF-A0A7V8U867-F1
#
_cell.length_a   1.000
_cell.length_b   1.000
_cell.length_c   1.000
_cell.angle_alpha   90.00
_cell.angle_beta   90.00
_cell.angle_gamma   90.00
#
_symmetry.space_group_name_H-M   'P 1'
#
loop_
_entity.id
_entity.type
_entity.pdbx_description
1 polymer ?
#
loop_
_entity_poly.entity_id
_entity_poly.type
_entity_poly.pdbx_seq_one_letter_code
_entity_poly.pdbx_strand_id
1 'polypeptide(L)'
;MTRPNDGSIDKNPPVLYKGQQFSVTQTEQFAAWLKALRDLEGRARILKRLRRLADGHFGDCKAVGEGVSELRMFFGPGYRAYFTMVGDTVVLLLVGGDKDSQPRDIALARKLAKEVLSDGGDQDV
;
A
#
# COMPACT_ATOMS: atom_id res chain seq x y z
N MET A 1 -27.76 9.21 19.22
CA MET A 1 -26.52 9.88 19.67
C MET A 1 -25.34 9.06 19.18
N THR A 2 -24.82 9.38 18.00
CA THR A 2 -23.68 8.68 17.39
C THR A 2 -22.42 9.37 17.90
N ARG A 3 -21.52 8.61 18.55
CA ARG A 3 -20.25 9.13 19.07
C ARG A 3 -19.36 9.59 17.90
N PRO A 4 -18.57 10.66 18.07
CA PRO A 4 -17.60 11.08 17.06
C PRO A 4 -16.48 10.03 16.97
N ASN A 5 -16.11 9.72 15.74
CA ASN A 5 -15.00 8.84 15.39
C ASN A 5 -13.70 9.47 15.91
N ASP A 6 -13.14 8.95 17.01
CA ASP A 6 -11.77 9.27 17.39
C ASP A 6 -10.82 8.60 16.39
N GLY A 7 -9.71 9.25 16.06
CA GLY A 7 -8.75 8.80 15.05
C GLY A 7 -7.94 7.56 15.46
N SER A 8 -8.61 6.52 15.95
CA SER A 8 -8.07 5.19 16.03
C SER A 8 -7.80 4.68 14.62
N ILE A 9 -6.52 4.68 14.24
CA ILE A 9 -6.02 3.88 13.12
C ILE A 9 -6.58 2.47 13.30
N ASP A 10 -7.41 2.01 12.36
CA ASP A 10 -8.00 0.68 12.43
C ASP A 10 -6.89 -0.35 12.67
N LYS A 11 -6.91 -0.99 13.85
CA LYS A 11 -5.87 -1.92 14.35
C LYS A 11 -5.68 -3.18 13.50
N ASN A 12 -6.46 -3.33 12.44
CA ASN A 12 -6.29 -4.33 11.42
C ASN A 12 -6.81 -3.77 10.10
N PRO A 13 -5.95 -3.24 9.21
CA PRO A 13 -6.41 -2.71 7.94
C PRO A 13 -7.16 -3.81 7.19
N PRO A 14 -8.38 -3.54 6.66
CA PRO A 14 -9.17 -4.57 6.00
C PRO A 14 -8.34 -5.19 4.87
N VAL A 15 -8.23 -6.52 4.88
CA VAL A 15 -7.56 -7.28 3.83
C VAL A 15 -8.27 -6.98 2.51
N LEU A 16 -7.56 -6.30 1.61
CA LEU A 16 -8.06 -5.92 0.30
C LEU A 16 -8.15 -7.16 -0.61
N TYR A 17 -7.12 -8.00 -0.58
CA TYR A 17 -7.08 -9.28 -1.28
C TYR A 17 -6.40 -10.33 -0.45
N LYS A 18 -6.96 -11.53 -0.41
CA LYS A 18 -6.27 -12.74 0.06
C LYS A 18 -5.97 -13.60 -1.16
N GLY A 19 -4.72 -13.63 -1.57
CA GLY A 19 -4.27 -14.43 -2.71
C GLY A 19 -3.72 -15.77 -2.27
N GLN A 20 -3.16 -16.51 -3.23
CA GLN A 20 -2.60 -17.84 -2.97
C GLN A 20 -1.30 -17.80 -2.15
N GLN A 21 -0.50 -16.75 -2.30
CA GLN A 21 0.81 -16.62 -1.63
C GLN A 21 0.84 -15.50 -0.60
N PHE A 22 0.15 -14.38 -0.85
CA PHE A 22 0.21 -13.20 0.01
C PHE A 22 -1.18 -12.67 0.36
N SER A 23 -1.28 -12.05 1.53
CA SER A 23 -2.39 -11.15 1.86
C SER A 23 -2.01 -9.72 1.48
N VAL A 24 -2.94 -8.94 0.95
CA VAL A 24 -2.72 -7.53 0.62
C VAL A 24 -3.62 -6.69 1.51
N THR A 25 -3.00 -5.83 2.32
CA THR A 25 -3.67 -4.81 3.13
C THR A 25 -3.26 -3.42 2.65
N GLN A 26 -3.90 -2.39 3.16
CA GLN A 26 -3.63 -1.01 2.77
C GLN A 26 -3.77 -0.07 3.96
N THR A 27 -2.96 0.98 3.99
CA THR A 27 -3.13 2.09 4.93
C THR A 27 -4.34 2.95 4.54
N GLU A 28 -4.79 3.78 5.47
CA GLU A 28 -5.81 4.81 5.21
C GLU A 28 -5.38 5.78 4.10
N GLN A 29 -4.09 6.13 4.04
CA GLN A 29 -3.56 7.05 3.03
C GLN A 29 -3.72 6.48 1.62
N PHE A 30 -3.37 5.20 1.43
CA PHE A 30 -3.59 4.51 0.17
C PHE A 30 -5.09 4.39 -0.16
N ALA A 31 -5.91 4.01 0.82
CA ALA A 31 -7.35 3.84 0.64
C ALA A 31 -8.04 5.15 0.24
N ALA A 32 -7.71 6.26 0.90
CA ALA A 32 -8.23 7.59 0.61
C ALA A 32 -7.84 8.04 -0.80
N TRP A 33 -6.57 7.84 -1.19
CA TRP A 33 -6.10 8.13 -2.53
C TRP A 33 -6.87 7.34 -3.60
N LEU A 34 -7.01 6.02 -3.40
CA LEU A 34 -7.71 5.15 -4.34
C LEU A 34 -9.20 5.53 -4.49
N LYS A 35 -9.83 5.97 -3.40
CA LYS A 35 -11.22 6.46 -3.40
C LYS A 35 -11.37 7.80 -4.12
N ALA A 36 -10.37 8.69 -4.01
CA ALA A 36 -10.36 10.00 -4.65
C ALA A 36 -9.91 9.97 -6.13
N LEU A 37 -9.36 8.85 -6.61
CA LEU A 37 -8.87 8.71 -7.98
C LEU A 37 -10.01 8.81 -9.00
N ARG A 38 -9.97 9.87 -9.82
CA ARG A 38 -10.96 10.14 -10.88
C ARG A 38 -10.83 9.23 -12.10
N ASP A 39 -9.63 8.70 -12.35
CA ASP A 39 -9.38 7.75 -13.43
C ASP A 39 -9.94 6.37 -13.05
N LEU A 40 -11.15 6.07 -13.54
CA LEU A 40 -11.84 4.81 -13.27
C LEU A 40 -11.16 3.61 -13.93
N GLU A 41 -10.59 3.78 -15.13
CA GLU A 41 -9.88 2.71 -15.83
C GLU A 41 -8.55 2.41 -15.14
N GLY A 42 -7.79 3.46 -14.80
CA GLY A 42 -6.58 3.36 -13.99
C GLY A 42 -6.85 2.66 -12.67
N ARG A 43 -7.92 3.06 -11.96
CA ARG A 43 -8.35 2.41 -10.71
C ARG A 43 -8.62 0.92 -10.87
N ALA A 44 -9.38 0.52 -11.90
CA ALA A 44 -9.67 -0.89 -12.16
C ALA A 44 -8.40 -1.70 -12.46
N ARG A 45 -7.46 -1.13 -13.22
CA ARG A 45 -6.18 -1.76 -13.56
C ARG A 45 -5.26 -1.90 -12.33
N ILE A 46 -5.24 -0.90 -11.45
CA ILE A 46 -4.52 -0.97 -10.16
C ILE A 46 -5.10 -2.12 -9.32
N LEU A 47 -6.41 -2.16 -9.13
CA LEU A 47 -7.06 -3.22 -8.35
C LEU A 47 -6.75 -4.62 -8.90
N LYS A 48 -6.82 -4.80 -10.23
CA LYS A 48 -6.44 -6.06 -10.90
C LYS A 48 -4.97 -6.42 -10.67
N ARG A 49 -4.07 -5.44 -10.65
CA ARG A 49 -2.64 -5.64 -10.38
C ARG A 49 -2.40 -6.07 -8.94
N LEU A 50 -3.07 -5.44 -7.97
CA LEU A 50 -2.97 -5.79 -6.55
C LEU A 50 -3.46 -7.23 -6.28
N ARG A 51 -4.53 -7.65 -6.95
CA ARG A 51 -4.99 -9.04 -6.88
C ARG A 51 -3.92 -10.02 -7.37
N ARG A 52 -3.31 -9.75 -8.53
CA ARG A 52 -2.21 -10.58 -9.06
C ARG A 52 -0.99 -10.59 -8.14
N LEU A 53 -0.70 -9.47 -7.48
CA LEU A 53 0.35 -9.39 -6.49
C LEU A 53 0.06 -10.33 -5.31
N ALA A 54 -1.18 -10.36 -4.83
CA ALA A 54 -1.61 -11.30 -3.78
C ALA A 54 -1.36 -12.78 -4.18
N ASP A 55 -1.49 -13.08 -5.47
CA ASP A 55 -1.20 -14.41 -6.03
C ASP A 55 0.32 -14.68 -6.24
N GLY A 56 1.19 -13.73 -5.90
CA GLY A 56 2.65 -13.82 -6.02
C GLY A 56 3.24 -13.16 -7.27
N HIS A 57 2.43 -12.47 -8.08
CA HIS A 57 2.87 -11.80 -9.30
C HIS A 57 3.11 -10.30 -9.10
N PHE A 58 4.21 -9.95 -8.41
CA PHE A 58 4.61 -8.56 -8.13
C PHE A 58 4.78 -7.70 -9.39
N GLY A 59 5.30 -8.30 -10.47
CA GLY A 59 5.58 -7.58 -11.70
C GLY A 59 6.77 -6.64 -11.57
N ASP A 60 6.63 -5.40 -12.03
CA ASP A 60 7.74 -4.43 -11.96
C ASP A 60 7.74 -3.73 -10.60
N CYS A 61 8.60 -4.23 -9.70
CA CYS A 61 8.87 -3.62 -8.41
C CYS A 61 10.36 -3.36 -8.20
N LYS A 62 10.69 -2.31 -7.45
CA LYS A 62 12.05 -1.96 -7.07
C LYS A 62 12.14 -1.66 -5.58
N ALA A 63 13.13 -2.23 -4.90
CA ALA A 63 13.44 -1.84 -3.52
C ALA A 63 13.92 -0.37 -3.50
N VAL A 64 13.33 0.42 -2.61
CA VAL A 64 13.69 1.84 -2.40
C VAL A 64 14.27 2.08 -1.02
N GLY A 65 14.69 1.02 -0.32
CA GLY A 65 15.38 1.07 0.97
C GLY A 65 14.46 1.08 2.18
N GLU A 66 15.03 0.78 3.36
CA GLU A 66 14.33 0.75 4.66
C GLU A 66 13.06 -0.11 4.67
N GLY A 67 13.11 -1.29 4.04
CA GLY A 67 11.97 -2.22 3.99
C GLY A 67 10.84 -1.78 3.05
N VAL A 68 11.04 -0.74 2.23
CA VAL A 68 10.05 -0.24 1.27
C VAL A 68 10.40 -0.67 -0.15
N SER A 69 9.36 -1.05 -0.90
CA SER A 69 9.41 -1.32 -2.33
C SER A 69 8.42 -0.44 -3.10
N GLU A 70 8.81 -0.02 -4.29
CA GLU A 70 8.00 0.73 -5.24
C GLU A 70 7.47 -0.23 -6.32
N LEU A 71 6.16 -0.34 -6.46
CA LEU A 71 5.46 -1.02 -7.55
C LEU A 71 5.17 -0.02 -8.67
N ARG A 72 5.79 -0.23 -9.84
CA ARG A 72 5.73 0.66 -10.99
C ARG A 72 4.66 0.19 -11.97
N MET A 73 3.73 1.08 -12.31
CA MET A 73 2.59 0.80 -13.18
C MET A 73 2.57 1.77 -14.36
N PHE A 74 3.06 1.31 -15.51
CA PHE A 74 3.20 2.10 -16.75
C PHE A 74 1.89 2.22 -17.53
N PHE A 75 0.84 2.74 -16.89
CA PHE A 75 -0.42 3.08 -17.53
C PHE A 75 -1.05 4.31 -16.88
N GLY A 76 -2.00 4.93 -17.59
CA GLY A 76 -2.52 6.24 -17.20
C GLY A 76 -1.38 7.25 -17.09
N PRO A 77 -1.26 8.00 -15.99
CA PRO A 77 -0.15 8.94 -15.76
C PRO A 77 1.17 8.26 -15.38
N GLY A 78 1.19 6.94 -15.13
CA GLY A 78 2.35 6.23 -14.61
C GLY A 78 2.34 6.15 -13.08
N TYR A 79 1.45 5.32 -12.52
CA TYR A 79 1.28 5.17 -11.08
C TYR A 79 2.46 4.47 -10.40
N ARG A 80 2.75 4.89 -9.15
CA ARG A 80 3.75 4.26 -8.27
C ARG A 80 3.16 3.98 -6.91
N ALA A 81 2.88 2.71 -6.61
CA ALA A 81 2.43 2.33 -5.27
C ALA A 81 3.65 1.93 -4.42
N TYR A 82 3.76 2.44 -3.21
CA TYR A 82 4.80 2.05 -2.27
C TYR A 82 4.23 1.06 -1.26
N PHE A 83 4.97 0.02 -0.96
CA PHE A 83 4.54 -1.02 -0.04
C PHE A 83 5.70 -1.54 0.82
N THR A 84 5.36 -2.16 1.93
CA THR A 84 6.28 -2.98 2.74
C THR A 84 5.71 -4.39 2.89
N MET A 85 6.52 -5.33 3.35
CA MET A 85 6.09 -6.70 3.63
C MET A 85 6.26 -7.00 5.13
N VAL A 86 5.21 -7.56 5.72
CA VAL A 86 5.18 -8.05 7.10
C VAL A 86 4.80 -9.52 7.04
N GLY A 87 5.79 -10.41 7.17
CA GLY A 87 5.63 -11.83 6.84
C GLY A 87 5.13 -11.99 5.40
N ASP A 88 4.05 -12.76 5.23
CA ASP A 88 3.37 -12.97 3.93
C ASP A 88 2.29 -11.91 3.64
N THR A 89 2.32 -10.77 4.33
CA THR A 89 1.38 -9.66 4.11
C THR A 89 2.08 -8.50 3.42
N VAL A 90 1.56 -8.10 2.26
CA VAL A 90 1.92 -6.87 1.57
C VAL A 90 1.05 -5.73 2.08
N VAL A 91 1.68 -4.72 2.67
CA VAL A 91 1.00 -3.54 3.21
C VAL A 91 1.22 -2.37 2.26
N LEU A 92 0.16 -1.91 1.58
CA LEU A 92 0.20 -0.76 0.68
C LEU A 92 0.22 0.54 1.48
N LEU A 93 1.30 1.32 1.35
CA LEU A 93 1.58 2.48 2.20
C LEU A 93 1.01 3.78 1.62
N LEU A 94 1.34 4.10 0.38
CA LEU A 94 0.89 5.29 -0.33
C LEU A 94 1.07 5.15 -1.84
N VAL A 95 0.56 6.12 -2.60
CA VAL A 95 0.81 6.21 -4.05
C VAL A 95 1.41 7.57 -4.40
N GLY A 96 2.48 7.55 -5.20
CA GLY A 96 3.08 8.74 -5.81
C GLY A 96 2.47 9.01 -7.19
N GLY A 97 2.18 10.28 -7.46
CA GLY A 97 1.47 10.72 -8.66
C GLY A 97 2.37 11.23 -9.79
N ASP A 98 3.56 11.73 -9.47
CA ASP A 98 4.48 12.28 -10.45
C ASP A 98 5.94 11.91 -10.13
N LYS A 99 6.86 12.21 -11.06
CA LYS A 99 8.29 11.88 -10.91
C LYS A 99 9.01 12.85 -9.98
N ASP A 100 8.53 14.08 -9.87
CA ASP A 100 9.19 15.14 -9.12
C ASP A 100 8.88 15.03 -7.62
N SER A 101 7.75 14.41 -7.25
CA SER A 101 7.35 14.04 -5.90
C SER A 101 8.00 12.75 -5.41
N GLN A 102 8.61 11.95 -6.29
CA GLN A 102 9.15 10.63 -5.96
C GLN A 102 10.08 10.65 -4.72
N PRO A 103 11.04 11.58 -4.56
CA PRO A 103 11.90 11.61 -3.37
C PRO A 103 11.11 11.83 -2.08
N ARG A 104 10.09 12.71 -2.12
CA ARG A 104 9.22 12.99 -0.98
C ARG A 104 8.32 11.80 -0.67
N ASP A 105 7.80 11.14 -1.69
CA ASP A 105 6.94 9.97 -1.55
C ASP A 105 7.72 8.78 -0.95
N ILE A 106 8.97 8.57 -1.38
CA ILE A 106 9.86 7.56 -0.79
C ILE A 106 10.13 7.87 0.69
N ALA A 107 10.45 9.12 1.03
CA ALA A 107 10.70 9.50 2.41
C ALA A 107 9.47 9.26 3.30
N LEU A 108 8.28 9.62 2.81
CA LEU A 108 7.02 9.37 3.52
C LEU A 108 6.73 7.87 3.65
N ALA A 109 6.93 7.09 2.58
CA ALA A 109 6.71 5.65 2.59
C ALA A 109 7.62 4.95 3.60
N ARG A 110 8.90 5.35 3.70
CA ARG A 110 9.82 4.83 4.71
C ARG A 110 9.40 5.15 6.13
N LYS A 111 8.84 6.34 6.37
CA LYS A 111 8.27 6.70 7.67
C LYS A 111 7.10 5.78 8.04
N LEU A 112 6.13 5.61 7.13
CA LEU A 112 4.98 4.73 7.36
C LEU A 112 5.39 3.27 7.55
N ALA A 113 6.39 2.80 6.79
CA ALA A 113 6.89 1.44 6.92
C ALA A 113 7.49 1.19 8.31
N LYS A 114 8.20 2.16 8.90
CA LYS A 114 8.70 2.03 10.27
C LYS A 114 7.56 1.86 11.27
N GLU A 115 6.50 2.67 11.15
CA GLU A 115 5.31 2.56 12.01
C GLU A 115 4.69 1.16 11.88
N VAL A 116 4.46 0.69 10.65
CA VAL A 116 3.90 -0.65 10.37
C VAL A 116 4.78 -1.79 10.88
N LEU A 117 6.11 -1.68 10.74
CA LEU A 117 7.06 -2.73 11.13
C LEU A 117 7.30 -2.76 12.64
N SER A 118 7.22 -1.61 13.32
CA SER A 118 7.32 -1.53 14.78
C SER A 118 6.08 -2.10 15.47
N ASP A 119 4.90 -1.97 14.87
CA ASP A 119 3.65 -2.51 15.39
C ASP A 119 3.48 -4.02 15.16
N GLY A 120 4.31 -4.64 14.31
CA GLY A 120 4.31 -6.08 14.04
C GLY A 120 5.03 -6.95 15.08
N GLY A 121 5.47 -6.37 16.20
CA GLY A 121 6.34 -7.00 17.19
C GLY A 121 5.67 -7.71 18.37
N ASP A 122 4.34 -7.88 18.39
CA ASP A 122 3.63 -8.37 19.60
C ASP A 122 2.53 -9.41 19.30
N GLN A 123 2.85 -10.42 18.49
CA GLN A 123 2.04 -11.64 18.37
C GLN A 123 2.97 -12.84 18.38
N ASP A 124 3.40 -13.27 19.57
CA ASP A 124 3.76 -14.65 19.94
C ASP A 124 4.18 -14.66 21.42
N VAL A 125 3.19 -14.78 22.32
CA VAL A 125 3.37 -15.24 23.72
C VAL A 125 2.58 -16.53 23.94
#